data_AF-A0A0F0KX36-F1
#
_entry.id   AF-A0A0F0KX36-F1
#
_cell.length_a   1.000
_cell.length_b   1.000
_cell.length_c   1.000
_cell.angle_alpha   90.00
_cell.angle_beta   90.00
_cell.angle_gamma   90.00
#
_symmetry.space_group_name_H-M   'P 1'
#
loop_
_entity.id
_entity.type
_entity.pdbx_description
1 polymer ?
#
loop_
_entity_poly.entity_id
_entity_poly.type
_entity_poly.pdbx_seq_one_letter_code
_entity_poly.pdbx_strand_id
1 'polypeptide(L)'
;MGPRTGQIVLFIVIALFIAFVGFGVVGVFLSVLLGSSGGIVMPLLMLVIVGLAVWGGIAWWNRLLVRGYRLADFASSNGMSYLPRLADPQLPGMIFSLGHGRESTDLVRGTSPRFAEFANYRYTTGSGKESQTHEWGYIAIKLDVPLPNIVLDAQSNNGLFGSNLPAAYQRHQRLSLEGDFDRSFALYCPEGYERDALYLFTPDIMARFLDSASAFDVEIVDDWLFLYAQNRQVTTLDPAVWAQMFGTVGAVIAKLEQWARWRDERLGAASDPAPARFAGGPVTPTPGEPGRPWAPPPGVAPEGRRLKRTFPWASVLVFGAAAVGWVVFRVMFAH
;
A
#
# COMPACT_ATOMS: atom_id res chain seq x y z
N MET A 1 17.46 7.75 -4.85
CA MET A 1 18.93 7.56 -5.00
C MET A 1 19.58 8.88 -4.63
N GLY A 2 20.52 8.90 -3.68
CA GLY A 2 21.19 10.14 -3.28
C GLY A 2 22.12 10.67 -4.38
N PRO A 3 22.56 11.94 -4.29
CA PRO A 3 23.49 12.56 -5.26
C PRO A 3 24.77 11.73 -5.49
N ARG A 4 25.18 10.95 -4.49
CA ARG A 4 26.33 10.03 -4.58
C ARG A 4 26.13 8.87 -5.56
N THR A 5 24.92 8.33 -5.69
CA THR A 5 24.66 7.19 -6.60
C THR A 5 24.73 7.64 -8.06
N GLY A 6 24.23 8.84 -8.38
CA GLY A 6 24.34 9.43 -9.72
C GLY A 6 25.79 9.73 -10.12
N GLN A 7 26.60 10.23 -9.17
CA GLN A 7 28.02 10.45 -9.39
C GLN A 7 28.80 9.14 -9.60
N ILE A 8 28.46 8.07 -8.87
CA ILE A 8 29.07 6.74 -9.06
C ILE A 8 28.72 6.18 -10.44
N VAL A 9 27.45 6.26 -10.86
CA VAL A 9 27.04 5.80 -12.20
C VAL A 9 27.74 6.59 -13.29
N LEU A 10 27.79 7.92 -13.17
CA LEU A 10 28.50 8.78 -14.12
C LEU A 10 29.99 8.43 -14.20
N PHE A 11 30.64 8.23 -13.05
CA PHE A 11 32.04 7.85 -12.97
C PHE A 11 32.30 6.46 -13.60
N ILE A 12 31.44 5.48 -13.33
CA ILE A 12 31.53 4.15 -13.94
C ILE A 12 31.36 4.24 -15.45
N VAL A 13 30.41 5.03 -15.94
CA VAL A 13 30.19 5.24 -17.38
C VAL A 13 31.43 5.88 -18.03
N ILE A 14 32.01 6.90 -17.41
CA ILE A 14 33.23 7.56 -17.90
C ILE A 14 34.42 6.59 -17.87
N ALA A 15 34.61 5.83 -16.79
CA ALA A 15 35.70 4.88 -16.65
C ALA A 15 35.59 3.72 -17.66
N LEU A 16 34.37 3.19 -17.86
CA LEU A 16 34.10 2.18 -18.88
C LEU A 16 34.33 2.73 -20.28
N PHE A 17 33.94 3.98 -20.55
CA PHE A 17 34.20 4.64 -21.82
C PHE A 17 35.70 4.82 -22.09
N ILE A 18 36.48 5.24 -21.08
CA ILE A 18 37.94 5.40 -21.21
C ILE A 18 38.63 4.05 -21.43
N ALA A 19 38.29 3.04 -20.62
CA ALA A 19 38.81 1.69 -20.79
C ALA A 19 38.45 1.10 -22.16
N PHE A 20 37.23 1.37 -22.64
CA PHE A 20 36.73 0.97 -23.95
C PHE A 20 37.50 1.64 -25.10
N VAL A 21 37.73 2.96 -25.05
CA VAL A 21 38.54 3.68 -26.04
C VAL A 21 39.97 3.16 -26.04
N GLY A 22 40.56 2.93 -24.85
CA GLY A 22 41.89 2.35 -24.71
C GLY A 22 42.01 0.96 -25.36
N PHE A 23 41.09 0.04 -25.06
CA PHE A 23 41.09 -1.30 -25.64
C PHE A 23 40.79 -1.31 -27.14
N GLY A 24 39.90 -0.43 -27.63
CA GLY A 24 39.61 -0.29 -29.05
C GLY A 24 40.81 0.21 -29.84
N VAL A 25 41.50 1.24 -29.35
CA VAL A 25 42.71 1.79 -29.98
C VAL A 25 43.83 0.74 -30.01
N VAL A 26 44.04 0.02 -28.90
CA VAL A 26 45.03 -1.06 -28.83
C VAL A 26 44.69 -2.21 -29.76
N GLY A 27 43.41 -2.62 -29.83
CA GLY A 27 42.95 -3.70 -30.72
C GLY A 27 43.12 -3.37 -32.20
N VAL A 28 42.75 -2.14 -32.60
CA VAL A 28 42.98 -1.65 -33.98
C VAL A 28 44.46 -1.63 -34.29
N PHE A 29 45.29 -1.05 -33.41
CA PHE A 29 46.74 -1.01 -33.59
C PHE A 29 47.36 -2.40 -33.73
N LEU A 30 46.97 -3.34 -32.88
CA LEU A 30 47.45 -4.72 -32.91
C LEU A 30 47.01 -5.46 -34.18
N SER A 31 45.78 -5.22 -34.65
CA SER A 31 45.28 -5.85 -35.88
C SER A 31 46.00 -5.38 -37.14
N VAL A 32 46.40 -4.10 -37.19
CA VAL A 32 47.26 -3.55 -38.25
C VAL A 32 48.66 -4.16 -38.18
N LEU A 33 49.21 -4.30 -36.96
CA LEU A 33 50.52 -4.90 -36.74
C LEU A 33 50.57 -6.39 -37.16
N LEU A 34 49.48 -7.13 -36.94
CA LEU A 34 49.36 -8.56 -37.23
C LEU A 34 48.78 -8.88 -38.62
N GLY A 35 48.44 -7.87 -39.42
CA GLY A 35 47.93 -8.05 -40.80
C GLY A 35 46.56 -8.74 -40.90
N SER A 36 45.75 -8.70 -39.84
CA SER A 36 44.45 -9.39 -39.82
C SER A 36 43.30 -8.50 -40.29
N SER A 37 42.53 -8.94 -41.29
CA SER A 37 41.36 -8.21 -41.81
C SER A 37 40.11 -8.33 -40.91
N GLY A 38 40.07 -9.33 -40.02
CA GLY A 38 38.99 -9.50 -39.04
C GLY A 38 39.07 -8.57 -37.82
N GLY A 39 40.18 -7.85 -37.65
CA GLY A 39 40.47 -7.06 -36.45
C GLY A 39 39.69 -5.76 -36.31
N ILE A 40 38.99 -5.29 -37.35
CA ILE A 40 38.22 -4.03 -37.33
C ILE A 40 36.74 -4.29 -37.01
N VAL A 41 36.20 -5.45 -37.39
CA VAL A 41 34.77 -5.76 -37.23
C VAL A 41 34.38 -5.91 -35.75
N MET A 42 35.19 -6.63 -34.97
CA MET A 42 34.95 -6.83 -33.54
C MET A 42 34.97 -5.52 -32.72
N PRO A 43 35.97 -4.63 -32.85
CA PRO A 43 35.95 -3.35 -32.14
C PRO A 43 34.82 -2.43 -32.61
N LEU A 44 34.44 -2.46 -33.90
CA LEU A 44 33.30 -1.69 -34.40
C LEU A 44 31.97 -2.19 -33.79
N LEU A 45 31.77 -3.50 -33.75
CA LEU A 45 30.58 -4.11 -33.16
C LEU A 45 30.51 -3.84 -31.65
N MET A 46 31.65 -3.89 -30.96
CA MET A 46 31.75 -3.53 -29.55
C MET A 46 31.44 -2.03 -29.31
N LEU A 47 31.82 -1.15 -30.24
CA LEU A 47 31.49 0.28 -30.21
C LEU A 47 30.00 0.53 -30.33
N VAL A 48 29.33 -0.17 -31.25
CA VAL A 48 27.87 -0.08 -31.38
C VAL A 48 27.19 -0.55 -30.10
N ILE A 49 27.62 -1.67 -29.51
CA ILE A 49 27.04 -2.21 -28.26
C ILE A 49 27.24 -1.24 -27.09
N VAL A 50 28.47 -0.73 -26.89
CA VAL A 50 28.76 0.21 -25.80
C VAL A 50 28.04 1.54 -26.02
N GLY A 51 27.99 2.04 -27.26
CA GLY A 51 27.25 3.24 -27.61
C GLY A 51 25.76 3.11 -27.31
N LEU A 52 25.14 1.98 -27.67
CA LEU A 52 23.74 1.69 -27.35
C LEU A 52 23.51 1.55 -25.84
N ALA A 53 24.43 0.91 -25.11
CA ALA A 53 24.35 0.76 -23.66
C ALA A 53 24.45 2.12 -22.94
N VAL A 54 25.40 2.97 -23.33
CA VAL A 54 25.57 4.32 -22.80
C VAL A 54 24.37 5.20 -23.15
N TRP A 55 23.93 5.19 -24.41
CA TRP A 55 22.74 5.92 -24.84
C TRP A 55 21.48 5.48 -24.08
N GLY A 56 21.28 4.16 -23.92
CA GLY A 56 20.18 3.60 -23.15
C GLY A 56 20.23 4.01 -21.67
N GLY A 57 21.41 4.00 -21.05
CA GLY A 57 21.63 4.44 -19.68
C GLY A 57 21.34 5.94 -19.48
N ILE A 58 21.82 6.80 -20.38
CA ILE A 58 21.55 8.24 -20.36
C ILE A 58 20.07 8.51 -20.60
N ALA A 59 19.46 7.85 -21.59
CA ALA A 59 18.04 8.01 -21.90
C ALA A 59 17.16 7.58 -20.70
N TRP A 60 17.49 6.47 -20.05
CA TRP A 60 16.81 6.01 -18.84
C TRP A 60 16.98 7.00 -17.67
N TRP A 61 18.21 7.50 -17.46
CA TRP A 61 18.46 8.48 -16.40
C TRP A 61 17.70 9.79 -16.66
N ASN A 62 17.75 10.32 -17.88
CA ASN A 62 16.99 11.51 -18.26
C ASN A 62 15.48 11.32 -18.08
N ARG A 63 14.93 10.13 -18.38
CA ARG A 63 13.51 9.84 -18.14
C ARG A 63 13.15 9.93 -16.66
N LEU A 64 13.98 9.40 -15.76
CA LEU A 64 13.75 9.47 -14.33
C LEU A 64 13.91 10.90 -13.79
N LEU A 65 14.91 11.65 -14.26
CA LEU A 65 15.09 13.08 -13.92
C LEU A 65 13.89 13.91 -14.34
N VAL A 66 13.46 13.76 -15.60
CA VAL A 66 12.32 14.51 -16.15
C VAL A 66 11.04 14.14 -15.43
N ARG A 67 10.81 12.86 -15.12
CA ARG A 67 9.65 12.43 -14.33
C ARG A 67 9.65 13.06 -12.94
N GLY A 68 10.77 12.95 -12.21
CA GLY A 68 10.88 13.52 -10.87
C GLY A 68 10.73 15.05 -10.87
N TYR A 69 11.31 15.74 -11.85
CA TYR A 69 11.16 17.18 -12.02
C TYR A 69 9.70 17.58 -12.26
N ARG A 70 9.01 16.91 -13.19
CA ARG A 70 7.60 17.19 -13.50
C ARG A 70 6.68 16.91 -12.32
N LEU A 71 6.95 15.85 -11.55
CA LEU A 71 6.19 15.54 -10.34
C LEU A 71 6.47 16.55 -9.22
N ALA A 72 7.72 17.00 -9.07
CA ALA A 72 8.06 18.05 -8.11
C ALA A 72 7.37 19.37 -8.43
N ASP A 73 7.39 19.80 -9.68
CA ASP A 73 6.74 21.01 -10.16
C ASP A 73 5.21 20.94 -10.03
N PHE A 74 4.62 19.79 -10.38
CA PHE A 74 3.21 19.51 -10.14
C PHE A 74 2.87 19.58 -8.64
N ALA A 75 3.65 18.94 -7.79
CA ALA A 75 3.42 18.94 -6.35
C ALA A 75 3.46 20.37 -5.80
N SER A 76 4.51 21.14 -6.10
CA SER A 76 4.63 22.53 -5.62
C SER A 76 3.51 23.42 -6.14
N SER A 77 3.09 23.25 -7.40
CA SER A 77 1.98 24.01 -7.98
C SER A 77 0.64 23.74 -7.30
N ASN A 78 0.50 22.58 -6.64
CA ASN A 78 -0.69 22.19 -5.89
C ASN A 78 -0.49 22.32 -4.36
N GLY A 79 0.54 23.03 -3.89
CA GLY A 79 0.81 23.21 -2.46
C GLY A 79 1.24 21.94 -1.74
N MET A 80 1.74 20.95 -2.47
CA MET A 80 2.23 19.67 -1.98
C MET A 80 3.77 19.59 -2.08
N SER A 81 4.35 18.59 -1.43
CA SER A 81 5.78 18.28 -1.50
C SER A 81 6.02 16.96 -2.23
N TYR A 82 7.16 16.86 -2.92
CA TYR A 82 7.58 15.64 -3.62
C TYR A 82 8.83 15.04 -2.97
N LEU A 83 8.79 13.73 -2.74
CA LEU A 83 9.93 12.94 -2.28
C LEU A 83 10.14 11.77 -3.26
N PRO A 84 11.27 11.68 -3.96
CA PRO A 84 11.47 10.65 -5.00
C PRO A 84 11.43 9.22 -4.46
N ARG A 85 11.90 9.02 -3.23
CA ARG A 85 12.04 7.69 -2.63
C ARG A 85 12.05 7.77 -1.11
N LEU A 86 11.39 6.80 -0.49
CA LEU A 86 11.48 6.50 0.93
C LEU A 86 11.72 4.99 1.10
N ALA A 87 12.84 4.63 1.71
CA ALA A 87 13.12 3.25 2.06
C ALA A 87 12.42 2.89 3.37
N ASP A 88 11.87 1.68 3.45
CA ASP A 88 11.21 1.12 4.64
C ASP A 88 10.16 2.05 5.27
N PRO A 89 9.09 2.43 4.54
CA PRO A 89 8.03 3.29 5.07
C PRO A 89 7.34 2.62 6.27
N GLN A 90 7.30 3.32 7.40
CA GLN A 90 6.73 2.84 8.67
C GLN A 90 5.25 3.23 8.82
N LEU A 91 4.43 2.89 7.82
CA LEU A 91 2.97 3.13 7.86
C LEU A 91 2.25 1.91 8.45
N PRO A 92 1.16 2.09 9.22
CA PRO A 92 0.48 0.99 9.91
C PRO A 92 -0.38 0.08 9.01
N GLY A 93 -0.50 0.42 7.72
CA GLY A 93 -1.31 -0.32 6.75
C GLY A 93 -0.79 -1.71 6.40
N MET A 94 -1.67 -2.56 5.90
CA MET A 94 -1.47 -4.01 5.79
C MET A 94 -0.31 -4.44 4.89
N ILE A 95 0.05 -3.63 3.90
CA ILE A 95 1.13 -3.93 2.93
C ILE A 95 2.53 -3.54 3.41
N PHE A 96 2.62 -2.61 4.36
CA PHE A 96 3.89 -2.01 4.77
C PHE A 96 4.72 -2.91 5.70
N SER A 97 4.10 -3.93 6.29
CA SER A 97 4.79 -4.91 7.14
C SER A 97 5.25 -6.17 6.39
N LEU A 98 5.07 -6.25 5.07
CA LEU A 98 5.25 -7.47 4.30
C LEU A 98 6.62 -7.55 3.61
N GLY A 99 7.19 -8.75 3.59
CA GLY A 99 8.40 -9.07 2.85
C GLY A 99 9.63 -8.26 3.28
N HIS A 100 10.55 -8.06 2.34
CA HIS A 100 11.77 -7.27 2.49
C HIS A 100 11.95 -6.32 1.29
N GLY A 101 12.99 -5.49 1.31
CA GLY A 101 13.27 -4.54 0.23
C GLY A 101 12.19 -3.48 0.03
N ARG A 102 11.48 -3.13 1.11
CA ARG A 102 10.31 -2.23 1.12
C ARG A 102 10.71 -0.82 0.73
N GLU A 103 9.99 -0.27 -0.25
CA GLU A 103 10.32 1.04 -0.82
C GLU A 103 9.05 1.73 -1.34
N SER A 104 8.84 2.98 -0.93
CA SER A 104 7.94 3.91 -1.62
C SER A 104 8.74 4.79 -2.59
N THR A 105 8.17 5.04 -3.76
CA THR A 105 8.71 5.90 -4.81
C THR A 105 7.68 6.92 -5.25
N ASP A 106 8.17 8.05 -5.75
CA ASP A 106 7.35 9.16 -6.25
C ASP A 106 6.29 9.61 -5.24
N LEU A 107 6.68 9.86 -3.99
CA LEU A 107 5.76 10.29 -2.95
C LEU A 107 5.38 11.75 -3.18
N VAL A 108 4.08 12.04 -3.21
CA VAL A 108 3.52 13.39 -3.25
C VAL A 108 2.68 13.57 -2.00
N ARG A 109 2.99 14.58 -1.18
CA ARG A 109 2.39 14.80 0.13
C ARG A 109 1.75 16.17 0.25
N GLY A 110 0.46 16.20 0.57
CA GLY A 110 -0.25 17.39 1.02
C GLY A 110 -0.44 17.38 2.53
N THR A 111 -0.50 18.56 3.16
CA THR A 111 -0.74 18.70 4.61
C THR A 111 -2.02 19.47 4.93
N SER A 112 -2.66 20.10 3.94
CA SER A 112 -3.86 20.91 4.10
C SER A 112 -4.98 20.39 3.19
N PRO A 113 -6.23 20.26 3.69
CA PRO A 113 -6.66 20.50 5.08
C PRO A 113 -6.17 19.44 6.07
N ARG A 114 -5.67 18.31 5.58
CA ARG A 114 -5.11 17.21 6.38
C ARG A 114 -3.94 16.54 5.64
N PHE A 115 -3.17 15.73 6.35
CA PHE A 115 -2.09 14.98 5.72
C PHE A 115 -2.65 13.91 4.77
N ALA A 116 -2.21 13.97 3.51
CA ALA A 116 -2.47 12.95 2.49
C ALA A 116 -1.17 12.68 1.71
N GLU A 117 -0.87 11.41 1.48
CA GLU A 117 0.30 10.94 0.75
C GLU A 117 -0.14 10.05 -0.40
N PHE A 118 0.33 10.35 -1.61
CA PHE A 118 0.15 9.54 -2.83
C PHE A 118 1.51 8.96 -3.20
N ALA A 119 1.60 7.64 -3.41
CA ALA A 119 2.88 7.03 -3.74
C ALA A 119 2.73 5.67 -4.44
N ASN A 120 3.83 5.22 -5.04
CA ASN A 120 3.98 3.85 -5.53
C ASN A 120 4.87 3.07 -4.56
N TYR A 121 4.51 1.84 -4.25
CA TYR A 121 5.16 0.98 -3.26
C TYR A 121 5.54 -0.36 -3.85
N ARG A 122 6.63 -0.93 -3.35
CA ARG A 122 7.04 -2.29 -3.67
C ARG A 122 7.66 -2.99 -2.47
N TYR A 123 7.52 -4.31 -2.47
CA TYR A 123 8.23 -5.20 -1.55
C TYR A 123 8.48 -6.55 -2.23
N THR A 124 9.41 -7.32 -1.68
CA THR A 124 9.76 -8.64 -2.20
C THR A 124 9.48 -9.71 -1.15
N THR A 125 8.83 -10.80 -1.56
CA THR A 125 8.61 -11.99 -0.74
C THR A 125 9.40 -13.18 -1.28
N GLY A 126 9.72 -14.13 -0.40
CA GLY A 126 10.51 -15.30 -0.78
C GLY A 126 12.01 -15.01 -0.85
N SER A 127 12.76 -16.00 -1.34
CA SER A 127 14.22 -15.93 -1.46
C SER A 127 14.72 -16.79 -2.63
N GLY A 128 15.87 -16.42 -3.19
CA GLY A 128 16.49 -17.16 -4.28
C GLY A 128 15.61 -17.22 -5.53
N LYS A 129 15.35 -18.43 -6.03
CA LYS A 129 14.58 -18.66 -7.26
C LYS A 129 13.06 -18.45 -7.08
N GLU A 130 12.57 -18.46 -5.84
CA GLU A 130 11.17 -18.27 -5.48
C GLU A 130 10.91 -16.83 -4.98
N SER A 131 11.71 -15.87 -5.47
CA SER A 131 11.58 -14.46 -5.10
C SER A 131 10.53 -13.78 -5.99
N GLN A 132 9.54 -13.13 -5.38
CA GLN A 132 8.50 -12.38 -6.08
C GLN A 132 8.46 -10.94 -5.59
N THR A 133 8.48 -9.99 -6.52
CA THR A 133 8.26 -8.56 -6.22
C THR A 133 6.80 -8.23 -6.42
N HIS A 134 6.22 -7.56 -5.42
CA HIS A 134 4.85 -7.07 -5.42
C HIS A 134 4.88 -5.55 -5.58
N GLU A 135 4.05 -5.03 -6.47
CA GLU A 135 3.93 -3.59 -6.73
C GLU A 135 2.52 -3.10 -6.40
N TRP A 136 2.46 -1.92 -5.79
CA TRP A 136 1.25 -1.29 -5.31
C TRP A 136 1.28 0.20 -5.60
N GLY A 137 0.14 0.79 -5.89
CA GLY A 137 -0.10 2.22 -5.68
C GLY A 137 -0.87 2.39 -4.38
N TYR A 138 -0.57 3.44 -3.61
CA TYR A 138 -1.33 3.73 -2.40
C TYR A 138 -1.59 5.22 -2.20
N ILE A 139 -2.68 5.49 -1.49
CA ILE A 139 -2.99 6.79 -0.91
C ILE A 139 -3.13 6.58 0.60
N ALA A 140 -2.40 7.34 1.40
CA ALA A 140 -2.46 7.32 2.86
C ALA A 140 -2.97 8.67 3.38
N ILE A 141 -4.08 8.65 4.11
CA ILE A 141 -4.75 9.85 4.63
C ILE A 141 -4.77 9.76 6.15
N LYS A 142 -4.26 10.80 6.81
CA LYS A 142 -4.32 10.96 8.27
C LYS A 142 -5.76 11.35 8.66
N LEU A 143 -6.34 10.56 9.55
CA LEU A 143 -7.63 10.83 10.17
C LEU A 143 -7.42 11.66 11.42
N ASP A 144 -8.41 12.49 11.76
CA ASP A 144 -8.37 13.34 12.95
C ASP A 144 -8.62 12.53 14.23
N VAL A 145 -9.30 11.39 14.06
CA VAL A 145 -9.72 10.51 15.15
C VAL A 145 -9.41 9.06 14.77
N PRO A 146 -9.02 8.23 15.76
CA PRO A 146 -8.84 6.82 15.51
C PRO A 146 -10.18 6.15 15.19
N LEU A 147 -10.14 5.21 14.25
CA LEU A 147 -11.27 4.42 13.79
C LEU A 147 -10.98 2.92 14.03
N PRO A 148 -12.03 2.09 14.16
CA PRO A 148 -11.85 0.64 14.19
C PRO A 148 -11.15 0.17 12.92
N ASN A 149 -10.36 -0.90 13.04
CA ASN A 149 -9.70 -1.48 11.87
C ASN A 149 -10.78 -2.04 10.94
N ILE A 150 -10.90 -1.54 9.71
CA ILE A 150 -11.89 -2.03 8.75
C ILE A 150 -11.21 -2.16 7.38
N VAL A 151 -11.51 -3.24 6.66
CA VAL A 151 -11.00 -3.45 5.30
C VAL A 151 -12.17 -3.62 4.34
N LEU A 152 -12.16 -2.90 3.23
CA LEU A 152 -13.00 -3.13 2.07
C LEU A 152 -12.15 -3.71 0.95
N ASP A 153 -12.47 -4.93 0.55
CA ASP A 153 -11.87 -5.63 -0.59
C ASP A 153 -12.72 -5.36 -1.83
N ALA A 154 -12.17 -4.68 -2.84
CA ALA A 154 -12.93 -4.30 -4.03
C ALA A 154 -12.98 -5.44 -5.05
N GLN A 155 -14.15 -6.05 -5.23
CA GLN A 155 -14.27 -7.23 -6.09
C GLN A 155 -13.94 -6.98 -7.55
N SER A 156 -14.07 -5.74 -8.03
CA SER A 156 -13.72 -5.35 -9.40
C SER A 156 -12.22 -5.30 -9.67
N ASN A 157 -11.38 -5.17 -8.64
CA ASN A 157 -9.94 -5.19 -8.81
C ASN A 157 -9.36 -6.61 -8.68
N ASN A 158 -10.15 -7.59 -8.21
CA ASN A 158 -9.72 -8.97 -7.98
C ASN A 158 -9.18 -9.61 -9.27
N GLY A 159 -8.04 -10.31 -9.14
CA GLY A 159 -7.50 -11.10 -10.23
C GLY A 159 -8.34 -12.35 -10.51
N LEU A 160 -7.97 -13.07 -11.58
CA LEU A 160 -8.59 -14.35 -11.99
C LEU A 160 -8.58 -15.45 -10.91
N PHE A 161 -7.88 -15.26 -9.78
CA PHE A 161 -7.68 -16.25 -8.72
C PHE A 161 -8.15 -15.81 -7.32
N GLY A 162 -8.93 -14.73 -7.21
CA GLY A 162 -9.52 -14.28 -5.93
C GLY A 162 -9.06 -12.88 -5.50
N SER A 163 -9.27 -12.56 -4.21
CA SER A 163 -8.87 -11.25 -3.66
C SER A 163 -7.39 -11.00 -3.86
N ASN A 164 -7.08 -9.79 -4.30
CA ASN A 164 -5.71 -9.31 -4.51
C ASN A 164 -5.04 -8.84 -3.22
N LEU A 165 -5.78 -8.83 -2.11
CA LEU A 165 -5.26 -8.48 -0.79
C LEU A 165 -4.23 -9.51 -0.32
N PRO A 166 -3.06 -9.07 0.16
CA PRO A 166 -2.01 -9.99 0.63
C PRO A 166 -2.36 -10.71 1.95
N ALA A 167 -3.49 -10.39 2.57
CA ALA A 167 -4.01 -11.08 3.74
C ALA A 167 -5.41 -11.62 3.47
N ALA A 168 -5.59 -12.94 3.60
CA ALA A 168 -6.92 -13.53 3.72
C ALA A 168 -7.45 -13.30 5.15
N TYR A 169 -8.61 -12.68 5.28
CA TYR A 169 -9.27 -12.45 6.57
C TYR A 169 -10.22 -13.59 6.94
N GLN A 170 -10.49 -13.78 8.24
CA GLN A 170 -11.32 -14.89 8.69
C GLN A 170 -12.77 -14.69 8.21
N ARG A 171 -13.40 -15.74 7.66
CA ARG A 171 -14.74 -15.62 7.03
C ARG A 171 -15.81 -15.04 7.95
N HIS A 172 -15.69 -15.21 9.28
CA HIS A 172 -16.65 -14.66 10.26
C HIS A 172 -16.44 -13.17 10.53
N GLN A 173 -15.34 -12.58 10.10
CA GLN A 173 -15.08 -11.14 10.18
C GLN A 173 -15.67 -10.39 8.98
N ARG A 174 -16.24 -11.11 8.00
CA ARG A 174 -16.94 -10.53 6.87
C ARG A 174 -18.33 -10.10 7.31
N LEU A 175 -18.63 -8.82 7.13
CA LEU A 175 -19.94 -8.26 7.37
C LEU A 175 -20.60 -8.01 6.01
N SER A 176 -21.74 -8.67 5.77
CA SER A 176 -22.58 -8.38 4.61
C SER A 176 -23.42 -7.14 4.90
N LEU A 177 -23.37 -6.17 3.98
CA LEU A 177 -24.20 -4.97 4.06
C LEU A 177 -25.48 -5.16 3.23
N GLU A 178 -26.52 -4.41 3.56
CA GLU A 178 -27.79 -4.46 2.83
C GLU A 178 -27.65 -3.96 1.38
N GLY A 179 -28.47 -4.50 0.47
CA GLY A 179 -28.48 -4.11 -0.94
C GLY A 179 -27.44 -4.84 -1.81
N ASP A 180 -27.02 -4.22 -2.92
CA ASP A 180 -26.10 -4.82 -3.90
C ASP A 180 -24.61 -4.53 -3.62
N PHE A 181 -24.27 -3.93 -2.47
CA PHE A 181 -22.89 -3.53 -2.14
C PHE A 181 -21.94 -4.73 -2.07
N ASP A 182 -22.43 -5.85 -1.56
CA ASP A 182 -21.74 -7.13 -1.50
C ASP A 182 -21.38 -7.73 -2.88
N ARG A 183 -21.84 -7.15 -3.99
CA ARG A 183 -21.39 -7.50 -5.34
C ARG A 183 -20.10 -6.79 -5.74
N SER A 184 -19.83 -5.63 -5.15
CA SER A 184 -18.71 -4.76 -5.52
C SER A 184 -17.64 -4.72 -4.45
N PHE A 185 -17.98 -4.93 -3.18
CA PHE A 185 -17.02 -4.95 -2.09
C PHE A 185 -17.29 -6.12 -1.14
N ALA A 186 -16.25 -6.56 -0.43
CA ALA A 186 -16.38 -7.38 0.77
C ALA A 186 -15.84 -6.58 1.97
N LEU A 187 -16.70 -6.31 2.96
CA LEU A 187 -16.32 -5.60 4.17
C LEU A 187 -15.85 -6.58 5.23
N TYR A 188 -14.71 -6.27 5.85
CA TYR A 188 -14.16 -7.00 6.98
C TYR A 188 -13.99 -6.07 8.19
N CYS A 189 -14.53 -6.47 9.35
CA CYS A 189 -14.34 -5.75 10.61
C CYS A 189 -14.04 -6.72 11.77
N PRO A 190 -13.32 -6.28 12.80
CA PRO A 190 -13.08 -7.03 14.03
C PRO A 190 -14.40 -7.44 14.69
N GLU A 191 -14.38 -8.60 15.34
CA GLU A 191 -15.54 -9.11 16.08
C GLU A 191 -15.89 -8.17 17.25
N GLY A 192 -17.15 -7.76 17.31
CA GLY A 192 -17.69 -6.79 18.27
C GLY A 192 -17.75 -5.34 17.76
N TYR A 193 -17.29 -5.08 16.53
CA TYR A 193 -17.32 -3.77 15.88
C TYR A 193 -18.30 -3.70 14.70
N GLU A 194 -19.16 -4.70 14.52
CA GLU A 194 -20.09 -4.81 13.40
C GLU A 194 -21.06 -3.62 13.35
N ARG A 195 -21.55 -3.21 14.53
CA ARG A 195 -22.43 -2.04 14.64
C ARG A 195 -21.72 -0.74 14.23
N ASP A 196 -20.46 -0.59 14.63
CA ASP A 196 -19.67 0.59 14.29
C ASP A 196 -19.34 0.62 12.79
N ALA A 197 -19.10 -0.55 12.18
CA ALA A 197 -18.95 -0.69 10.74
C ALA A 197 -20.25 -0.32 10.00
N LEU A 198 -21.42 -0.79 10.43
CA LEU A 198 -22.71 -0.38 9.84
C LEU A 198 -22.95 1.13 9.92
N TYR A 199 -22.52 1.78 10.99
CA TYR A 199 -22.61 3.23 11.13
C TYR A 199 -21.62 3.99 10.26
N LEU A 200 -20.49 3.40 9.91
CA LEU A 200 -19.52 4.00 9.00
C LEU A 200 -19.92 3.83 7.53
N PHE A 201 -20.53 2.69 7.20
CA PHE A 201 -21.01 2.40 5.84
C PHE A 201 -22.50 2.68 5.72
N THR A 202 -22.87 3.94 5.92
CA THR A 202 -24.21 4.42 5.58
C THR A 202 -24.44 4.33 4.06
N PRO A 203 -25.69 4.25 3.60
CA PRO A 203 -25.99 4.08 2.16
C PRO A 203 -25.35 5.13 1.25
N ASP A 204 -25.20 6.37 1.73
CA ASP A 204 -24.54 7.44 0.99
C ASP A 204 -23.02 7.26 0.88
N ILE A 205 -22.38 6.71 1.92
CA ILE A 205 -20.95 6.35 1.89
C ILE A 205 -20.74 5.15 0.96
N MET A 206 -21.59 4.11 1.07
CA MET A 206 -21.55 2.94 0.19
C MET A 206 -21.65 3.34 -1.30
N ALA A 207 -22.59 4.22 -1.64
CA ALA A 207 -22.74 4.72 -3.02
C ALA A 207 -21.48 5.44 -3.51
N ARG A 208 -20.82 6.23 -2.66
CA ARG A 208 -19.57 6.92 -3.03
C ARG A 208 -18.41 5.96 -3.22
N PHE A 209 -18.29 4.93 -2.39
CA PHE A 209 -17.30 3.88 -2.59
C PHE A 209 -17.53 3.15 -3.91
N LEU A 210 -18.79 2.85 -4.26
CA LEU A 210 -19.16 2.23 -5.53
C LEU A 210 -18.71 3.09 -6.74
N ASP A 211 -19.01 4.39 -6.71
CA ASP A 211 -18.74 5.30 -7.81
C ASP A 211 -17.26 5.67 -7.97
N SER A 212 -16.56 5.88 -6.84
CA SER A 212 -15.26 6.57 -6.82
C SER A 212 -14.09 5.70 -6.38
N ALA A 213 -14.37 4.61 -5.65
CA ALA A 213 -13.33 3.78 -5.02
C ALA A 213 -13.43 2.29 -5.36
N SER A 214 -14.32 1.88 -6.27
CA SER A 214 -14.42 0.49 -6.76
C SER A 214 -13.13 -0.03 -7.40
N ALA A 215 -12.21 0.85 -7.78
CA ALA A 215 -10.89 0.47 -8.27
C ALA A 215 -9.85 0.22 -7.16
N PHE A 216 -10.17 0.49 -5.90
CA PHE A 216 -9.23 0.45 -4.78
C PHE A 216 -9.72 -0.43 -3.64
N ASP A 217 -8.81 -1.19 -3.06
CA ASP A 217 -9.03 -1.74 -1.72
C ASP A 217 -8.84 -0.65 -0.70
N VAL A 218 -9.62 -0.68 0.38
CA VAL A 218 -9.63 0.38 1.38
C VAL A 218 -9.33 -0.23 2.73
N GLU A 219 -8.42 0.37 3.49
CA GLU A 219 -8.13 -0.04 4.85
C GLU A 219 -8.20 1.16 5.77
N ILE A 220 -8.91 1.01 6.87
CA ILE A 220 -8.87 1.92 8.00
C ILE A 220 -8.12 1.19 9.10
N VAL A 221 -7.10 1.83 9.66
CA VAL A 221 -6.33 1.27 10.77
C VAL A 221 -5.79 2.40 11.64
N ASP A 222 -6.00 2.27 12.95
CA ASP A 222 -5.64 3.29 13.93
C ASP A 222 -6.26 4.64 13.50
N ASP A 223 -5.43 5.62 13.17
CA ASP A 223 -5.83 6.95 12.74
C ASP A 223 -5.47 7.22 11.26
N TRP A 224 -5.47 6.17 10.44
CA TRP A 224 -5.18 6.21 9.01
C TRP A 224 -6.28 5.58 8.16
N LEU A 225 -6.48 6.17 6.99
CA LEU A 225 -7.21 5.58 5.88
C LEU A 225 -6.23 5.34 4.72
N PHE A 226 -6.24 4.14 4.18
CA PHE A 226 -5.47 3.73 3.03
C PHE A 226 -6.38 3.35 1.86
N LEU A 227 -5.99 3.73 0.66
CA LEU A 227 -6.53 3.20 -0.60
C LEU A 227 -5.39 2.50 -1.32
N TYR A 228 -5.60 1.26 -1.74
CA TYR A 228 -4.60 0.41 -2.39
C TYR A 228 -5.03 0.01 -3.79
N ALA A 229 -4.06 0.01 -4.72
CA ALA A 229 -4.25 -0.55 -6.05
C ALA A 229 -3.08 -1.48 -6.38
N GLN A 230 -3.35 -2.77 -6.51
CA GLN A 230 -2.32 -3.74 -6.87
C GLN A 230 -1.90 -3.56 -8.33
N ASN A 231 -0.60 -3.63 -8.61
CA ASN A 231 -0.01 -3.54 -9.95
C ASN A 231 -0.41 -2.27 -10.75
N ARG A 232 -0.87 -1.23 -10.06
CA ARG A 232 -1.26 0.04 -10.67
C ARG A 232 -0.60 1.19 -9.93
N GLN A 233 0.02 2.08 -10.69
CA GLN A 233 0.62 3.29 -10.14
C GLN A 233 -0.45 4.33 -9.79
N VAL A 234 -0.31 4.94 -8.62
CA VAL A 234 -1.12 6.09 -8.18
C VAL A 234 -0.41 7.38 -8.58
N THR A 235 0.89 7.50 -8.29
CA THR A 235 1.67 8.65 -8.73
C THR A 235 2.11 8.44 -10.18
N THR A 236 1.59 9.26 -11.09
CA THR A 236 1.88 9.21 -12.54
C THR A 236 2.09 10.61 -13.12
N LEU A 237 2.49 10.68 -14.38
CA LEU A 237 2.56 11.94 -15.14
C LEU A 237 1.26 12.28 -15.88
N ASP A 238 0.21 11.46 -15.73
CA ASP A 238 -1.07 11.65 -16.39
C ASP A 238 -1.99 12.54 -15.53
N PRO A 239 -2.39 13.73 -16.02
CA PRO A 239 -3.30 14.61 -15.30
C PRO A 239 -4.69 13.99 -15.04
N ALA A 240 -5.16 13.10 -15.92
CA ALA A 240 -6.48 12.48 -15.75
C ALA A 240 -6.51 11.56 -14.53
N VAL A 241 -5.42 10.82 -14.29
CA VAL A 241 -5.25 10.00 -13.09
C VAL A 241 -5.30 10.89 -11.85
N TRP A 242 -4.58 12.01 -11.83
CA TRP A 242 -4.59 12.95 -10.70
C TRP A 242 -5.96 13.54 -10.42
N ALA A 243 -6.70 13.95 -11.46
CA ALA A 243 -8.06 14.47 -11.32
C ALA A 243 -9.00 13.43 -10.68
N GLN A 244 -8.87 12.17 -11.10
CA GLN A 244 -9.63 11.06 -10.50
C GLN A 244 -9.25 10.86 -9.03
N MET A 245 -7.96 10.81 -8.69
CA MET A 245 -7.49 10.61 -7.31
C MET A 245 -7.97 11.72 -6.38
N PHE A 246 -7.86 13.00 -6.78
CA PHE A 246 -8.35 14.11 -5.98
C PHE A 246 -9.86 14.09 -5.80
N GLY A 247 -10.61 13.70 -6.83
CA GLY A 247 -12.07 13.50 -6.73
C GLY A 247 -12.43 12.43 -5.70
N THR A 248 -11.78 11.26 -5.78
CA THR A 248 -12.00 10.14 -4.85
C THR A 248 -11.62 10.53 -3.42
N VAL A 249 -10.42 11.09 -3.21
CA VAL A 249 -9.92 11.47 -1.88
C VAL A 249 -10.79 12.57 -1.26
N GLY A 250 -11.16 13.60 -2.01
CA GLY A 250 -12.02 14.67 -1.53
C GLY A 250 -13.39 14.16 -1.09
N ALA A 251 -13.99 13.25 -1.85
CA ALA A 251 -15.28 12.65 -1.51
C ALA A 251 -15.20 11.81 -0.23
N VAL A 252 -14.15 11.00 -0.06
CA VAL A 252 -13.97 10.15 1.13
C VAL A 252 -13.69 11.01 2.37
N ILE A 253 -12.81 12.01 2.27
CA ILE A 253 -12.48 12.92 3.38
C ILE A 253 -13.73 13.66 3.88
N ALA A 254 -14.50 14.28 2.97
CA ALA A 254 -15.68 15.05 3.34
C ALA A 254 -16.70 14.22 4.15
N LYS A 255 -16.78 12.92 3.85
CA LYS A 255 -17.67 11.99 4.56
C LYS A 255 -17.12 11.56 5.92
N LEU A 256 -15.82 11.28 6.00
CA LEU A 256 -15.18 11.00 7.28
C LEU A 256 -15.30 12.19 8.25
N GLU A 257 -15.19 13.43 7.76
CA GLU A 257 -15.43 14.64 8.55
C GLU A 257 -16.89 14.78 9.01
N GLN A 258 -17.85 14.42 8.17
CA GLN A 258 -19.26 14.40 8.54
C GLN A 258 -19.52 13.39 9.67
N TRP A 259 -18.92 12.21 9.58
CA TRP A 259 -19.03 11.18 10.61
C TRP A 259 -18.35 11.59 11.91
N ALA A 260 -17.12 12.14 11.85
CA ALA A 260 -16.38 12.56 13.04
C ALA A 260 -17.18 13.58 13.85
N ARG A 261 -17.76 14.59 13.18
CA ARG A 261 -18.63 15.59 13.80
C ARG A 261 -19.85 14.97 14.48
N TRP A 262 -20.56 14.07 13.80
CA TRP A 262 -21.73 13.39 14.37
C TRP A 262 -21.38 12.52 15.59
N ARG A 263 -20.25 11.80 15.55
CA ARG A 263 -19.81 10.98 16.69
C ARG A 263 -19.48 11.87 17.88
N ASP A 264 -18.79 12.98 17.66
CA ASP A 264 -18.42 13.91 18.72
C ASP A 264 -19.67 14.56 19.35
N GLU A 265 -20.70 14.87 18.55
CA GLU A 265 -22.02 15.28 19.06
C GLU A 265 -22.67 14.20 19.96
N ARG A 266 -22.58 12.93 19.59
CA ARG A 266 -23.18 11.81 20.34
C ARG A 266 -22.39 11.47 21.61
N LEU A 267 -21.07 11.56 21.57
CA LEU A 267 -20.21 11.44 22.75
C LEU A 267 -20.46 12.62 23.70
N GLY A 268 -20.56 13.84 23.18
CA GLY A 268 -20.94 15.04 23.92
C GLY A 268 -22.29 14.91 24.62
N ALA A 269 -23.31 14.45 23.90
CA ALA A 269 -24.66 14.21 24.44
C ALA A 269 -24.72 13.07 25.47
N ALA A 270 -23.84 12.07 25.38
CA ALA A 270 -23.73 11.00 26.37
C ALA A 270 -22.96 11.42 27.64
N SER A 271 -22.09 12.44 27.53
CA SER A 271 -21.37 13.05 28.65
C SER A 271 -22.13 14.16 29.36
N ASP A 272 -23.27 14.62 28.83
CA ASP A 272 -24.16 15.55 29.52
C ASP A 272 -25.06 14.78 30.50
N PRO A 273 -24.87 14.88 31.83
CA PRO A 273 -25.88 14.39 32.76
C PRO A 273 -27.12 15.27 32.60
N ALA A 274 -28.13 14.75 31.92
CA ALA A 274 -29.44 15.38 31.87
C ALA A 274 -29.84 15.80 33.30
N PRO A 275 -30.25 17.06 33.56
CA PRO A 275 -30.64 17.47 34.90
C PRO A 275 -31.84 16.62 35.29
N ALA A 276 -31.61 15.76 36.28
CA ALA A 276 -32.62 14.87 36.80
C ALA A 276 -33.78 15.70 37.37
N ARG A 277 -34.85 15.82 36.59
CA ARG A 277 -36.16 16.21 37.12
C ARG A 277 -36.69 15.01 37.89
N PHE A 278 -36.28 14.90 39.15
CA PHE A 278 -36.90 13.96 40.08
C PHE A 278 -38.28 14.47 40.47
N ALA A 279 -39.32 13.92 39.85
CA ALA A 279 -40.65 13.91 40.43
C ALA A 279 -40.61 12.99 41.66
N GLY A 280 -40.83 13.57 42.84
CA GLY A 280 -40.80 12.87 44.11
C GLY A 280 -41.94 11.86 44.25
N GLY A 281 -41.56 10.60 44.43
CA GLY A 281 -42.43 9.54 44.94
C GLY A 281 -41.55 8.55 45.73
N PRO A 282 -41.92 8.18 46.98
CA PRO A 282 -41.07 7.32 47.79
C PRO A 282 -41.19 5.86 47.32
N VAL A 283 -40.07 5.29 46.85
CA VAL A 283 -39.94 3.84 46.61
C VAL A 283 -38.97 3.30 47.66
N THR A 284 -39.45 2.32 48.42
CA THR A 284 -38.75 1.58 49.47
C THR A 284 -37.53 0.81 48.92
N PRO A 285 -36.43 0.69 49.69
CA PRO A 285 -35.21 0.03 49.22
C PRO A 285 -35.30 -1.50 49.38
N THR A 286 -35.12 -2.24 48.29
CA THR A 286 -34.85 -3.69 48.32
C THR A 286 -33.34 -3.90 48.51
N PRO A 287 -32.87 -4.65 49.52
CA PRO A 287 -31.45 -4.95 49.70
C PRO A 287 -31.04 -6.14 48.83
N GLY A 288 -30.04 -5.96 47.98
CA GLY A 288 -29.33 -7.08 47.36
C GLY A 288 -28.93 -6.85 45.91
N GLU A 289 -27.82 -6.16 45.70
CA GLU A 289 -26.84 -6.53 44.67
C GLU A 289 -25.50 -5.84 45.01
N PRO A 290 -24.42 -6.60 45.31
CA PRO A 290 -23.10 -6.02 45.46
C PRO A 290 -22.68 -5.37 44.14
N GLY A 291 -22.23 -4.11 44.24
CA GLY A 291 -21.98 -3.22 43.13
C GLY A 291 -21.19 -3.88 42.01
N ARG A 292 -21.79 -3.93 40.80
CA ARG A 292 -21.02 -4.03 39.58
C ARG A 292 -20.04 -2.84 39.57
N PRO A 293 -18.73 -3.08 39.44
CA PRO A 293 -17.83 -2.04 38.97
C PRO A 293 -18.41 -1.54 37.65
N TRP A 294 -18.82 -0.28 37.63
CA TRP A 294 -19.25 0.42 36.44
C TRP A 294 -18.18 0.27 35.36
N ALA A 295 -18.55 -0.39 34.27
CA ALA A 295 -17.71 -0.59 33.10
C ALA A 295 -17.72 0.68 32.23
N PRO A 296 -16.58 1.08 31.66
CA PRO A 296 -16.48 2.32 30.90
C PRO A 296 -17.44 2.35 29.69
N PRO A 297 -18.14 3.46 29.43
CA PRO A 297 -18.88 3.68 28.18
C PRO A 297 -17.93 3.69 26.96
N PRO A 298 -18.38 3.19 25.79
CA PRO A 298 -17.51 2.60 24.78
C PRO A 298 -16.92 3.65 23.85
N GLY A 299 -15.64 3.94 24.04
CA GLY A 299 -14.75 4.57 23.07
C GLY A 299 -13.57 3.63 22.88
N VAL A 300 -13.20 3.38 21.61
CA VAL A 300 -12.14 2.47 21.15
C VAL A 300 -10.99 2.37 22.16
N ALA A 301 -10.63 1.14 22.59
CA ALA A 301 -9.42 0.95 23.37
C ALA A 301 -8.23 1.63 22.65
N PRO A 302 -7.21 2.18 23.36
CA PRO A 302 -6.13 2.94 22.73
C PRO A 302 -5.47 2.22 21.54
N GLU A 303 -5.55 0.88 21.53
CA GLU A 303 -5.39 0.05 20.35
C GLU A 303 -6.73 -0.63 20.05
N GLY A 304 -7.46 -0.16 19.04
CA GLY A 304 -8.66 -0.85 18.55
C GLY A 304 -8.34 -2.31 18.22
N ARG A 305 -9.24 -3.23 18.54
CA ARG A 305 -9.03 -4.67 18.26
C ARG A 305 -8.70 -4.85 16.78
N ARG A 306 -7.53 -5.41 16.44
CA ARG A 306 -7.07 -5.56 15.04
C ARG A 306 -7.76 -6.76 14.35
N LEU A 307 -7.92 -6.69 13.03
CA LEU A 307 -8.34 -7.84 12.23
C LEU A 307 -7.36 -9.00 12.43
N LYS A 308 -7.89 -10.21 12.62
CA LYS A 308 -7.07 -11.41 12.79
C LYS A 308 -6.88 -12.02 11.41
N ARG A 309 -5.66 -11.98 10.90
CA ARG A 309 -5.32 -12.64 9.63
C ARG A 309 -5.64 -14.14 9.75
N THR A 310 -6.21 -14.75 8.70
CA THR A 310 -6.23 -16.22 8.64
C THR A 310 -4.79 -16.68 8.47
N PHE A 311 -4.37 -17.58 9.36
CA PHE A 311 -3.20 -18.39 9.06
C PHE A 311 -3.66 -19.44 8.04
N PRO A 312 -3.02 -19.56 6.86
CA PRO A 312 -3.47 -20.50 5.84
C PRO A 312 -3.10 -21.93 6.26
N TRP A 313 -3.90 -22.53 7.16
CA TRP A 313 -3.73 -23.91 7.61
C TRP A 313 -3.72 -24.90 6.44
N ALA A 314 -4.42 -24.57 5.35
CA ALA A 314 -4.43 -25.35 4.13
C ALA A 314 -3.03 -25.44 3.49
N SER A 315 -2.24 -24.36 3.46
CA SER A 315 -0.86 -24.45 2.94
C SER A 315 0.03 -25.23 3.91
N VAL A 316 -0.15 -25.11 5.23
CA VAL A 316 0.56 -25.96 6.21
C VAL A 316 0.23 -27.44 6.02
N LEU A 317 -1.03 -27.80 5.77
CA LEU A 317 -1.41 -29.18 5.49
C LEU A 317 -0.91 -29.68 4.14
N VAL A 318 -0.92 -28.85 3.11
CA VAL A 318 -0.38 -29.21 1.79
C VAL A 318 1.13 -29.41 1.86
N PHE A 319 1.86 -28.50 2.52
CA PHE A 319 3.31 -28.66 2.74
C PHE A 319 3.62 -29.83 3.68
N GLY A 320 2.79 -30.06 4.71
CA GLY A 320 2.89 -31.22 5.59
C GLY A 320 2.67 -32.55 4.86
N ALA A 321 1.63 -32.62 4.01
CA ALA A 321 1.34 -33.80 3.20
C ALA A 321 2.42 -34.05 2.13
N ALA A 322 2.94 -32.98 1.50
CA ALA A 322 4.04 -33.06 0.55
C ALA A 322 5.34 -33.52 1.22
N ALA A 323 5.64 -33.04 2.43
CA ALA A 323 6.80 -33.47 3.21
C ALA A 323 6.68 -34.94 3.63
N VAL A 324 5.51 -35.37 4.11
CA VAL A 324 5.24 -36.78 4.45
C VAL A 324 5.34 -37.67 3.20
N GLY A 325 4.75 -37.25 2.08
CA GLY A 325 4.86 -37.95 0.80
C GLY A 325 6.29 -38.07 0.30
N TRP A 326 7.11 -37.02 0.45
CA TRP A 326 8.53 -37.05 0.10
C TRP A 326 9.35 -38.00 0.99
N VAL A 327 9.07 -38.04 2.29
CA VAL A 327 9.72 -38.98 3.23
C VAL A 327 9.32 -40.42 2.90
N VAL A 328 8.03 -40.71 2.66
CA VAL A 328 7.56 -42.05 2.28
C VAL A 328 8.17 -42.49 0.95
N PHE A 329 8.21 -41.59 -0.04
CA PHE A 329 8.89 -41.85 -1.33
C PHE A 329 10.38 -42.16 -1.12
N ARG A 330 11.09 -41.36 -0.31
CA ARG A 330 12.51 -41.62 0.02
C ARG A 330 12.72 -42.96 0.72
N VAL A 331 11.81 -43.39 1.59
CA VAL A 331 11.91 -44.68 2.30
C VAL A 331 11.58 -45.85 1.39
N MET A 332 10.61 -45.72 0.48
CA MET A 332 10.21 -46.80 -0.44
C MET A 332 11.20 -47.03 -1.59
N PHE A 333 11.93 -46.00 -2.02
CA PHE A 333 12.84 -46.05 -3.17
C PHE A 333 14.33 -46.02 -2.79
N ALA A 334 14.67 -46.23 -1.52
CA ALA A 334 16.06 -46.32 -1.02
C ALA A 334 16.54 -47.78 -0.84
N HIS A 335 16.04 -48.72 -1.65
CA HIS A 335 16.59 -50.07 -1.78
C HIS A 335 17.18 -50.29 -3.17
#